data_AF-A0A7S7ZLG4-F1
#
_entry.id   AF-A0A7S7ZLG4-F1
#
_cell.length_a   1.000
_cell.length_b   1.000
_cell.length_c   1.000
_cell.angle_alpha   90.00
_cell.angle_beta   90.00
_cell.angle_gamma   90.00
#
_symmetry.space_group_name_H-M   'P 1'
#
loop_
_entity.id
_entity.type
_entity.pdbx_description
1 polymer ?
#
loop_
_entity_poly.entity_id
_entity_poly.type
_entity_poly.pdbx_seq_one_letter_code
_entity_poly.pdbx_strand_id
1 'polypeptide(L)'
;MADDKTKRGGADRKLIALTEKYEVAYWSKKFKVTPAKLKYAVKKVGHSARKVEDYIKLQKHRAADKSRIALSEAYEVRYWSKKFKITPAKLKAAVAAAGHSSKKVEAYLTAQKAAKRKAAKKSAKRTTKRKKAG
;
A
#
# COMPACT_ATOMS: atom_id res chain seq x y z
N MET A 1 -11.81 -39.52 30.59
CA MET A 1 -11.14 -38.22 30.81
C MET A 1 -9.89 -38.16 29.93
N ALA A 2 -9.56 -36.95 29.47
CA ALA A 2 -8.30 -36.52 28.84
C ALA A 2 -7.93 -37.07 27.45
N ASP A 3 -8.47 -36.46 26.39
CA ASP A 3 -7.71 -36.35 25.14
C ASP A 3 -6.79 -35.13 25.24
N ASP A 4 -5.48 -35.39 25.36
CA ASP A 4 -4.43 -34.39 25.33
C ASP A 4 -4.46 -33.60 24.01
N LYS A 5 -5.10 -32.42 24.04
CA LYS A 5 -5.22 -31.48 22.91
C LYS A 5 -3.91 -30.78 22.56
N THR A 6 -2.79 -31.17 23.16
CA THR A 6 -1.48 -30.53 23.04
C THR A 6 -0.69 -30.99 21.80
N LYS A 7 -1.15 -32.01 21.06
CA LYS A 7 -0.57 -32.41 19.76
C LYS A 7 -1.19 -31.73 18.52
N ARG A 8 -1.93 -30.62 18.67
CA ARG A 8 -2.48 -29.86 17.51
C ARG A 8 -1.59 -28.70 17.07
N GLY A 9 -0.31 -28.75 17.42
CA GLY A 9 0.70 -27.83 16.89
C GLY A 9 1.26 -28.36 15.58
N GLY A 10 0.97 -27.69 14.45
CA GLY A 10 1.91 -27.68 13.33
C GLY A 10 1.59 -28.45 12.06
N ALA A 11 0.37 -28.94 11.83
CA ALA A 11 -0.01 -29.39 10.48
C ALA A 11 -0.73 -28.25 9.75
N ASP A 12 -0.20 -27.83 8.60
CA ASP A 12 -0.74 -26.81 7.71
C ASP A 12 -2.27 -26.82 7.61
N ARG A 13 -2.94 -25.98 8.39
CA ARG A 13 -4.36 -25.69 8.13
C ARG A 13 -4.43 -24.84 6.86
N LYS A 14 -4.55 -25.52 5.72
CA LYS A 14 -4.61 -24.90 4.38
C LYS A 14 -5.92 -24.14 4.17
N LEU A 15 -6.97 -24.48 4.93
CA LEU A 15 -8.31 -23.94 4.80
C LEU A 15 -8.82 -23.35 6.13
N ILE A 16 -9.76 -22.42 6.01
CA ILE A 16 -10.48 -21.75 7.09
C ILE A 16 -11.95 -22.18 7.00
N ALA A 17 -12.43 -22.99 7.94
CA ALA A 17 -13.85 -23.24 8.07
C ALA A 17 -14.53 -22.08 8.82
N LEU A 18 -15.62 -21.56 8.25
CA LEU A 18 -16.44 -20.52 8.89
C LEU A 18 -17.65 -21.10 9.66
N THR A 19 -17.84 -22.41 9.58
CA THR A 19 -18.93 -23.16 10.21
C THR A 19 -18.77 -23.24 11.72
N GLU A 20 -17.53 -23.35 12.20
CA GLU A 20 -17.23 -23.55 13.61
C GLU A 20 -16.76 -22.26 14.29
N LYS A 21 -17.45 -21.86 15.38
CA LYS A 21 -17.14 -20.63 16.12
C LYS A 21 -15.69 -20.61 16.65
N TYR A 22 -15.17 -21.75 17.11
CA TYR A 22 -13.80 -21.83 17.63
C TYR A 22 -12.76 -21.63 16.52
N GLU A 23 -13.05 -22.06 15.30
CA GLU A 23 -12.14 -21.91 14.17
C GLU A 23 -12.06 -20.46 13.71
N VAL A 24 -13.21 -19.78 13.62
CA VAL A 24 -13.27 -18.34 13.37
C VAL A 24 -12.51 -17.56 14.44
N ALA A 25 -12.67 -17.92 15.72
CA ALA A 25 -11.95 -17.28 16.83
C ALA A 25 -10.44 -17.51 16.75
N TYR A 26 -10.01 -18.74 16.49
CA TYR A 26 -8.60 -19.11 16.33
C TYR A 26 -7.92 -18.32 15.20
N TRP A 27 -8.52 -18.29 14.01
CA TRP A 27 -7.96 -17.57 12.85
C TRP A 27 -8.01 -16.05 13.01
N SER A 28 -9.06 -15.52 13.64
CA SER A 28 -9.16 -14.10 13.97
C SER A 28 -8.03 -13.67 14.89
N LYS A 29 -7.71 -14.48 15.91
CA LYS A 29 -6.58 -14.27 16.82
C LYS A 29 -5.25 -14.39 16.07
N LYS A 30 -5.08 -15.41 15.23
CA LYS A 30 -3.85 -15.64 14.44
C LYS A 30 -3.53 -14.46 13.50
N PHE A 31 -4.52 -13.93 12.79
CA PHE A 31 -4.32 -12.81 11.87
C PHE A 31 -4.45 -11.42 12.53
N LYS A 32 -4.78 -11.38 13.82
CA LYS A 32 -5.05 -10.14 14.58
C LYS A 32 -6.11 -9.27 13.89
N VAL A 33 -7.25 -9.87 13.53
CA VAL A 33 -8.39 -9.20 12.90
C VAL A 33 -9.70 -9.57 13.61
N THR A 34 -10.76 -8.82 13.36
CA THR A 34 -12.09 -9.16 13.89
C THR A 34 -12.70 -10.34 13.12
N PRO A 35 -13.59 -11.13 13.74
CA PRO A 35 -14.32 -12.20 13.06
C PRO A 35 -15.04 -11.75 11.79
N ALA A 36 -15.60 -10.53 11.79
CA ALA A 36 -16.24 -9.94 10.63
C ALA A 36 -15.24 -9.72 9.47
N LYS A 37 -14.04 -9.20 9.76
CA LYS A 37 -12.98 -9.00 8.76
C LYS A 37 -12.47 -10.33 8.21
N LEU A 38 -12.36 -11.35 9.05
CA LEU A 38 -11.99 -12.70 8.62
C LEU A 38 -13.03 -13.28 7.64
N LYS A 39 -14.32 -13.25 8.01
CA LYS A 39 -15.42 -13.72 7.15
C LYS A 39 -15.45 -12.99 5.81
N TYR A 40 -15.24 -11.68 5.84
CA TYR A 40 -15.16 -10.87 4.62
C TYR A 40 -13.98 -11.27 3.74
N ALA A 41 -12.79 -11.46 4.31
CA ALA A 41 -11.62 -11.90 3.58
C ALA A 41 -11.84 -13.28 2.93
N VAL A 42 -12.35 -14.25 3.69
CA VAL A 42 -12.70 -15.58 3.18
C VAL A 42 -13.72 -15.49 2.03
N LYS A 43 -14.75 -14.64 2.15
CA LYS A 43 -15.72 -14.41 1.06
C LYS A 43 -15.07 -13.84 -0.21
N LYS A 44 -13.96 -13.10 -0.09
CA LYS A 44 -13.28 -12.45 -1.22
C LYS A 44 -12.26 -13.33 -1.93
N VAL A 45 -11.51 -14.14 -1.19
CA VAL A 45 -10.39 -14.91 -1.75
C VAL A 45 -10.51 -16.43 -1.56
N GLY A 46 -11.64 -16.87 -1.00
CA GLY A 46 -11.95 -18.26 -0.70
C GLY A 46 -11.40 -18.71 0.66
N HIS A 47 -11.61 -19.99 0.97
CA HIS A 47 -11.26 -20.58 2.26
C HIS A 47 -9.75 -20.79 2.48
N SER A 48 -8.90 -20.54 1.48
CA SER A 48 -7.45 -20.74 1.63
C SER A 48 -6.86 -19.79 2.67
N ALA A 49 -6.27 -20.35 3.73
CA ALA A 49 -5.66 -19.58 4.80
C ALA A 49 -4.55 -18.64 4.28
N ARG A 50 -3.73 -19.14 3.33
CA ARG A 50 -2.67 -18.36 2.69
C ARG A 50 -3.24 -17.16 1.92
N LYS A 51 -4.23 -17.39 1.06
CA LYS A 51 -4.85 -16.29 0.28
C LYS A 51 -5.51 -15.26 1.19
N VAL A 52 -6.17 -15.71 2.25
CA VAL A 52 -6.83 -14.85 3.25
C VAL A 52 -5.79 -14.02 4.00
N GLU A 53 -4.67 -14.62 4.40
CA GLU A 53 -3.57 -13.90 5.03
C GLU A 53 -2.98 -12.84 4.10
N ASP A 54 -2.70 -13.20 2.85
CA ASP A 54 -2.18 -12.28 1.84
C ASP A 54 -3.15 -11.13 1.59
N TYR A 55 -4.46 -11.42 1.54
CA TYR A 55 -5.49 -10.40 1.41
C TYR A 55 -5.54 -9.47 2.62
N ILE A 56 -5.51 -10.02 3.83
CA ILE A 56 -5.52 -9.23 5.07
C ILE A 56 -4.29 -8.34 5.16
N LYS A 57 -3.09 -8.86 4.83
CA LYS A 57 -1.86 -8.08 4.73
C LYS A 57 -2.02 -6.97 3.70
N LEU A 58 -2.46 -7.29 2.48
CA LEU A 58 -2.70 -6.31 1.42
C LEU A 58 -3.68 -5.20 1.85
N GLN A 59 -4.73 -5.52 2.61
CA GLN A 59 -5.65 -4.50 3.13
C GLN A 59 -5.01 -3.63 4.23
N LYS A 60 -4.18 -4.21 5.11
CA LYS A 60 -3.41 -3.46 6.10
C LYS A 60 -2.41 -2.52 5.43
N HIS A 61 -1.68 -3.01 4.43
CA HIS A 61 -0.83 -2.18 3.57
C HIS A 61 -1.69 -1.11 2.90
N ARG A 62 -2.75 -1.42 2.15
CA ARG A 62 -3.61 -0.39 1.52
C ARG A 62 -4.14 0.69 2.46
N ALA A 63 -4.42 0.38 3.72
CA ALA A 63 -4.80 1.39 4.71
C ALA A 63 -3.61 2.28 5.11
N ALA A 64 -2.44 1.69 5.34
CA ALA A 64 -1.18 2.41 5.51
C ALA A 64 -0.81 3.19 4.23
N ASP A 65 -0.78 2.55 3.06
CA ASP A 65 -0.60 3.06 1.68
C ASP A 65 -1.67 4.06 1.23
N LYS A 66 -2.64 4.42 2.05
CA LYS A 66 -3.47 5.61 1.76
C LYS A 66 -2.85 6.86 2.38
N SER A 67 -2.12 6.70 3.49
CA SER A 67 -1.60 7.78 4.33
C SER A 67 -0.07 7.91 4.26
N ARG A 68 0.65 6.80 4.04
CA ARG A 68 2.11 6.73 4.05
C ARG A 68 2.66 5.95 2.85
N ILE A 69 3.93 6.19 2.55
CA ILE A 69 4.72 5.54 1.49
C ILE A 69 5.92 4.90 2.16
N ALA A 70 5.92 3.58 2.32
CA ALA A 70 7.07 2.82 2.80
C ALA A 70 8.00 2.46 1.63
N LEU A 71 9.25 2.93 1.69
CA LEU A 71 10.23 2.63 0.66
C LEU A 71 10.91 1.26 0.83
N SER A 72 10.74 0.62 2.01
CA SER A 72 11.27 -0.71 2.32
C SER A 72 10.52 -1.83 1.59
N GLU A 73 9.28 -1.58 1.19
CA GLU A 73 8.44 -2.58 0.53
C GLU A 73 8.39 -2.34 -0.98
N ALA A 74 8.93 -3.29 -1.76
CA ALA A 74 8.98 -3.17 -3.22
C ALA A 74 7.59 -3.04 -3.86
N TYR A 75 6.57 -3.69 -3.28
CA TYR A 75 5.17 -3.56 -3.72
C TYR A 75 4.66 -2.12 -3.55
N GLU A 76 4.94 -1.48 -2.42
CA GLU A 76 4.51 -0.10 -2.15
C GLU A 76 5.16 0.88 -3.10
N VAL A 77 6.48 0.77 -3.32
CA VAL A 77 7.21 1.61 -4.29
C VAL A 77 6.57 1.49 -5.68
N ARG A 78 6.29 0.26 -6.13
CA ARG A 78 5.64 0.02 -7.44
C ARG A 78 4.24 0.60 -7.51
N TYR A 79 3.42 0.39 -6.48
CA TYR A 79 2.06 0.89 -6.41
C TYR A 79 2.02 2.42 -6.47
N TRP A 80 2.82 3.09 -5.64
CA TRP A 80 2.88 4.55 -5.56
C TRP A 80 3.48 5.19 -6.81
N SER A 81 4.52 4.60 -7.38
CA SER A 81 5.06 5.02 -8.68
C SER A 81 3.99 4.98 -9.77
N LYS A 82 3.19 3.90 -9.82
CA LYS A 82 2.07 3.79 -10.76
C LYS A 82 0.98 4.84 -10.49
N LYS A 83 0.62 5.04 -9.22
CA LYS A 83 -0.40 6.01 -8.81
C LYS A 83 -0.04 7.46 -9.15
N PHE A 84 1.19 7.88 -8.86
CA PHE A 84 1.68 9.21 -9.20
C PHE A 84 2.18 9.34 -10.64
N LYS A 85 2.24 8.24 -11.40
CA LYS A 85 2.77 8.18 -12.76
C LYS A 85 4.22 8.71 -12.83
N ILE A 86 5.05 8.28 -11.88
CA ILE A 86 6.48 8.65 -11.79
C ILE A 86 7.36 7.40 -11.66
N THR A 87 8.65 7.55 -11.93
CA THR A 87 9.62 6.47 -11.74
C THR A 87 9.86 6.17 -10.25
N PRO A 88 10.29 4.95 -9.87
CA PRO A 88 10.67 4.62 -8.50
C PRO A 88 11.75 5.56 -7.93
N ALA A 89 12.72 5.95 -8.75
CA ALA A 89 13.74 6.92 -8.35
C ALA A 89 13.14 8.29 -7.99
N LYS A 90 12.21 8.80 -8.80
CA LYS A 90 11.50 10.05 -8.51
C LYS A 90 10.62 9.96 -7.27
N LEU A 91 9.98 8.80 -7.04
CA LEU A 91 9.21 8.58 -5.83
C LEU A 91 10.10 8.65 -4.59
N LYS A 92 11.25 7.97 -4.60
CA LYS A 92 12.23 8.00 -3.49
C LYS A 92 12.70 9.43 -3.20
N ALA A 93 13.04 10.20 -4.25
CA ALA A 93 13.43 11.60 -4.08
C ALA A 93 12.30 12.46 -3.50
N ALA A 94 11.06 12.28 -3.96
CA ALA A 94 9.91 13.02 -3.45
C ALA A 94 9.60 12.67 -1.98
N VAL A 95 9.73 11.40 -1.59
CA VAL A 95 9.60 10.96 -0.19
C VAL A 95 10.74 11.53 0.67
N ALA A 96 11.97 11.56 0.17
CA ALA A 96 13.10 12.18 0.87
C ALA A 96 12.87 13.68 1.13
N ALA A 97 12.23 14.39 0.20
CA ALA A 97 11.95 15.82 0.33
C ALA A 97 10.69 16.15 1.17
N ALA A 98 9.61 15.38 1.00
CA ALA A 98 8.30 15.69 1.59
C ALA A 98 7.95 14.82 2.82
N GLY A 99 8.78 13.82 3.12
CA GLY A 99 8.53 12.79 4.11
C GLY A 99 7.66 11.65 3.56
N HIS A 100 7.39 10.68 4.42
CA HIS A 100 6.69 9.44 4.06
C HIS A 100 5.18 9.62 3.91
N SER A 101 4.62 10.83 3.99
CA SER A 101 3.17 11.04 3.85
C SER A 101 2.77 11.14 2.38
N SER A 102 1.80 10.33 1.97
CA SER A 102 1.28 10.34 0.61
C SER A 102 0.79 11.71 0.16
N LYS A 103 0.05 12.40 1.03
CA LYS A 103 -0.52 13.73 0.78
C LYS A 103 0.57 14.79 0.61
N LYS A 104 1.63 14.73 1.43
CA LYS A 104 2.77 15.66 1.32
C LYS A 104 3.56 15.41 0.04
N VAL A 105 3.80 14.15 -0.32
CA VAL A 105 4.47 13.77 -1.57
C VAL A 105 3.66 14.25 -2.78
N GLU A 106 2.34 14.09 -2.77
CA GLU A 106 1.47 14.62 -3.82
C GLU A 106 1.55 16.15 -3.93
N ALA A 107 1.48 16.87 -2.81
CA ALA A 107 1.64 18.32 -2.76
C ALA A 107 3.01 18.77 -3.29
N TYR A 108 4.08 18.05 -2.92
CA TYR A 108 5.43 18.32 -3.41
C TYR A 108 5.54 18.12 -4.94
N LEU A 109 5.00 17.02 -5.47
CA LEU A 109 5.01 16.73 -6.91
C LEU A 109 4.21 17.76 -7.72
N THR A 110 3.05 18.20 -7.21
CA THR A 110 2.25 19.24 -7.86
C THR A 110 2.95 20.59 -7.84
N ALA A 111 3.58 20.98 -6.72
CA ALA A 111 4.39 22.18 -6.61
C ALA A 111 5.58 22.17 -7.57
N GLN A 112 6.33 21.05 -7.65
CA GLN A 112 7.42 20.83 -8.62
C GLN A 112 6.94 21.01 -10.07
N LYS A 113 5.79 20.44 -10.43
CA LYS A 113 5.21 20.58 -11.78
C LYS A 113 4.83 22.03 -12.09
N ALA A 114 4.25 22.74 -11.12
CA ALA A 114 3.90 24.15 -11.27
C ALA A 114 5.14 25.04 -11.44
N ALA A 115 6.19 24.83 -10.62
CA ALA A 115 7.45 25.54 -10.72
C ALA A 115 8.11 25.33 -12.10
N LYS A 116 8.14 24.09 -12.60
CA LYS A 116 8.68 23.76 -13.92
C LYS A 116 7.94 24.49 -15.05
N ARG A 117 6.60 24.55 -14.99
CA ARG A 117 5.78 25.29 -15.97
C ARG A 117 6.06 26.79 -15.95
N LYS A 118 6.18 27.39 -14.75
CA LYS A 118 6.51 28.82 -14.60
C LYS A 118 7.91 29.14 -15.16
N ALA A 119 8.90 28.31 -14.86
CA ALA A 119 10.26 28.45 -15.39
C ALA A 119 10.31 28.36 -16.93
N ALA A 120 9.61 27.37 -17.51
CA ALA A 120 9.52 27.22 -18.97
C ALA A 120 8.87 28.45 -19.63
N LYS A 121 7.78 28.99 -19.07
CA LYS A 121 7.12 30.20 -19.58
C LYS A 121 8.04 31.42 -19.51
N LYS A 122 8.79 31.59 -18.42
CA LYS A 122 9.76 32.70 -18.26
C LYS A 122 10.89 32.59 -19.30
N SER A 123 11.41 31.39 -19.53
CA SER A 123 12.42 31.14 -20.57
C SER A 123 11.91 31.46 -21.97
N ALA A 124 10.72 30.96 -22.32
CA ALA A 124 10.10 31.22 -23.63
C ALA A 124 9.85 32.71 -23.90
N LYS A 125 9.39 33.45 -22.88
CA LYS A 125 9.19 34.92 -22.96
C LYS A 125 10.51 35.67 -23.15
N ARG A 126 11.60 35.21 -22.52
CA ARG A 126 12.93 35.82 -22.67
C ARG A 126 13.50 35.57 -24.07
N THR A 127 13.34 34.37 -24.61
CA THR A 127 13.79 34.01 -25.96
C THR A 127 13.02 34.77 -27.05
N THR A 128 11.70 34.92 -26.90
CA THR A 128 10.88 35.71 -27.85
C THR A 128 11.20 37.20 -27.78
N LYS A 129 11.46 37.77 -26.60
CA LYS A 129 11.89 39.18 -26.48
C LYS A 129 13.24 39.44 -27.16
N ARG A 130 14.20 38.50 -27.06
CA ARG A 130 15.51 38.62 -27.75
C ARG A 130 15.38 38.52 -29.27
N LYS A 131 14.49 37.66 -29.79
CA LYS A 131 14.25 37.51 -31.24
C LYS A 131 13.50 38.69 -31.90
N LYS A 132 12.77 39.51 -31.13
CA LYS A 132 12.08 40.70 -31.64
C LYS A 132 12.94 41.98 -31.58
N ALA A 133 14.10 41.92 -30.94
CA ALA A 133 14.96 43.07 -30.67
C ALA A 133 16.29 43.04 -31.46
N GLY A 134 16.44 42.07 -32.36
CA GLY A 134 17.50 41.99 -33.36
C GLY A 134 16.87 41.67 -34.70
#